data_AF-A0A9N9FCU2-F1
#
_entry.id   AF-A0A9N9FCU2-F1
#
_cell.length_a   1.000
_cell.length_b   1.000
_cell.length_c   1.000
_cell.angle_alpha   90.00
_cell.angle_beta   90.00
_cell.angle_gamma   90.00
#
_symmetry.space_group_name_H-M   'P 1'
#
loop_
_entity.id
_entity.type
_entity.pdbx_description
1 polymer ?
#
loop_
_entity_poly.entity_id
_entity_poly.type
_entity_poly.pdbx_seq_one_letter_code
_entity_poly.pdbx_strand_id
1 'polypeptide(L)'
;MLRSKILSRLRIKTFHTSILHRQQHTNPSSHNAWSAIFEDNDPIPDHSKYRRITSTDAAKYEHFPRNTKMLVRDFVDNSLYNPYYGYFSKQAQIISTDMEFDFNSMRNNNEFLKILAKKYDEIEEQLEENHVTARQLWHTPVEIFKPWYGYAMAQYMVTEYLLNSYPHQDLIIYELGAGNGSLMLNILDYIRKFQPSVYERTKYKIIEISAKLAEKQANRQRVRAARDTHNCVEIVNENIFDWKKYVSEPCFFLAFEVVDNFAHDLIRYDNETEDAWQGLVITDSDGNFHEIYEPINDPLIARYLSLRQQTPYRTPILHKRRFLRKLRSHLPFASNMTMPEFIPTKLLLFLEILKNYFPYHRLLLSDFYTLPDTIEGIDAPVVQTRFERTTVPCSTYMLMPGYFDIFYPTNFELLKDIYQIVCRANQATEDEKHIRILTHKEFLERYADVTRTTTRSRENPMLMFYENVKFFLS
;
A
#
# COMPACT_ATOMS: atom_id res chain seq x y z
N MET A 1 15.87 -28.17 -23.76
CA MET A 1 14.67 -28.95 -23.33
C MET A 1 14.11 -28.48 -21.98
N LEU A 2 14.19 -27.18 -21.67
CA LEU A 2 13.69 -26.58 -20.42
C LEU A 2 12.84 -25.31 -20.68
N ARG A 3 12.25 -25.20 -21.88
CA ARG A 3 11.45 -24.04 -22.33
C ARG A 3 9.96 -24.37 -22.58
N SER A 4 9.51 -25.60 -22.37
CA SER A 4 8.14 -26.02 -22.73
C SER A 4 7.23 -26.41 -21.55
N LYS A 5 7.60 -26.09 -20.30
CA LYS A 5 6.77 -26.39 -19.11
C LYS A 5 6.19 -25.17 -18.38
N ILE A 6 6.47 -23.95 -18.84
CA ILE A 6 5.93 -22.71 -18.24
C ILE A 6 4.63 -22.23 -18.93
N LEU A 7 4.26 -22.82 -20.07
CA LEU A 7 3.15 -22.33 -20.92
C LEU A 7 1.78 -22.97 -20.66
N SER A 8 1.57 -23.76 -19.60
CA SER A 8 0.28 -24.45 -19.37
C SER A 8 -0.65 -23.86 -18.31
N ARG A 9 -0.36 -22.70 -17.70
CA ARG A 9 -1.24 -22.12 -16.65
C ARG A 9 -1.57 -20.62 -16.76
N LEU A 10 -1.41 -20.01 -17.93
CA LEU A 10 -1.90 -18.64 -18.19
C LEU A 10 -3.07 -18.68 -19.16
N ARG A 11 -4.31 -18.56 -18.67
CA ARG A 11 -5.48 -18.32 -19.53
C ARG A 11 -5.71 -16.82 -19.67
N ILE A 12 -5.17 -16.28 -20.76
CA ILE A 12 -5.38 -14.91 -21.24
C ILE A 12 -6.84 -14.77 -21.69
N LYS A 13 -7.60 -13.85 -21.10
CA LYS A 13 -8.88 -13.39 -21.66
C LYS A 13 -8.59 -12.17 -22.54
N THR A 14 -8.48 -12.38 -23.85
CA THR A 14 -8.49 -11.30 -24.83
C THR A 14 -9.93 -10.83 -25.05
N PHE A 15 -10.22 -9.57 -24.73
CA PHE A 15 -11.43 -8.88 -25.19
C PHE A 15 -11.05 -8.02 -26.42
N HIS A 16 -11.59 -8.38 -27.58
CA HIS A 16 -11.63 -7.51 -28.74
C HIS A 16 -13.08 -7.16 -29.06
N THR A 17 -13.35 -5.86 -28.98
CA THR A 17 -14.58 -5.21 -29.39
C THR A 17 -14.57 -5.03 -30.90
N SER A 18 -15.47 -5.71 -31.62
CA SER A 18 -15.95 -5.24 -32.91
C SER A 18 -17.42 -5.64 -33.12
N ILE A 19 -18.23 -4.60 -33.35
CA ILE A 19 -19.63 -4.67 -33.69
C ILE A 19 -19.72 -5.09 -35.16
N LEU A 20 -20.52 -6.11 -35.48
CA LEU A 20 -21.42 -6.17 -36.66
C LEU A 20 -22.27 -7.45 -36.66
N HIS A 21 -23.55 -7.27 -36.98
CA HIS A 21 -24.63 -8.24 -37.07
C HIS A 21 -24.35 -9.48 -37.96
N ARG A 22 -24.68 -10.68 -37.46
CA ARG A 22 -25.51 -11.65 -38.20
C ARG A 22 -26.12 -12.70 -37.28
N GLN A 23 -27.46 -12.73 -37.23
CA GLN A 23 -28.26 -13.78 -36.60
C GLN A 23 -28.14 -15.09 -37.39
N GLN A 24 -27.77 -16.19 -36.74
CA GLN A 24 -28.25 -17.54 -37.08
C GLN A 24 -28.46 -18.36 -35.81
N HIS A 25 -29.69 -18.83 -35.66
CA HIS A 25 -30.19 -19.68 -34.58
C HIS A 25 -29.49 -21.04 -34.55
N THR A 26 -28.99 -21.46 -33.38
CA THR A 26 -28.93 -22.87 -32.96
C THR A 26 -29.22 -22.99 -31.45
N ASN A 27 -29.95 -24.06 -31.08
CA ASN A 27 -30.60 -24.28 -29.79
C ASN A 27 -29.67 -24.31 -28.55
N PRO A 28 -30.16 -23.91 -27.36
CA PRO A 28 -29.42 -23.97 -26.11
C PRO A 28 -29.63 -25.33 -25.41
N SER A 29 -28.65 -26.22 -25.51
CA SER A 29 -28.61 -27.40 -24.63
C SER A 29 -27.17 -27.86 -24.43
N SER A 30 -26.57 -27.39 -23.33
CA SER A 30 -25.38 -27.91 -22.62
C SER A 30 -24.54 -26.80 -21.96
N HIS A 31 -25.18 -25.90 -21.20
CA HIS A 31 -24.49 -25.16 -20.15
C HIS A 31 -24.66 -25.94 -18.85
N ASN A 32 -23.81 -26.95 -18.62
CA ASN A 32 -23.59 -27.62 -17.33
C ASN A 32 -22.39 -28.59 -17.39
N ALA A 33 -21.24 -28.16 -17.91
CA ALA A 33 -20.06 -29.03 -17.99
C ALA A 33 -18.68 -28.35 -17.83
N TRP A 34 -18.61 -27.05 -17.49
CA TRP A 34 -17.32 -26.33 -17.45
C TRP A 34 -17.05 -25.53 -16.17
N SER A 35 -17.83 -25.74 -15.12
CA SER A 35 -17.64 -25.12 -13.79
C SER A 35 -17.14 -26.10 -12.71
N ALA A 36 -16.65 -27.29 -13.10
CA ALA A 36 -16.25 -28.35 -12.17
C ALA A 36 -14.81 -28.87 -12.38
N ILE A 37 -13.90 -28.01 -12.87
CA ILE A 37 -12.48 -28.35 -13.01
C ILE A 37 -11.70 -27.12 -12.54
N PHE A 38 -11.41 -27.03 -11.24
CA PHE A 38 -10.25 -26.39 -10.59
C PHE A 38 -10.50 -26.34 -9.06
N GLU A 39 -10.67 -27.51 -8.46
CA GLU A 39 -10.16 -27.76 -7.10
C GLU A 39 -9.02 -28.77 -7.29
N ASP A 40 -7.85 -28.29 -7.71
CA ASP A 40 -6.60 -29.06 -7.56
C ASP A 40 -6.30 -29.08 -6.05
N ASN A 41 -7.01 -29.93 -5.31
CA ASN A 41 -6.58 -30.35 -3.99
C ASN A 41 -5.47 -31.39 -4.18
N ASP A 42 -4.32 -30.95 -4.68
CA ASP A 42 -3.10 -31.72 -4.45
C ASP A 42 -2.99 -31.90 -2.93
N PRO A 43 -2.83 -33.14 -2.44
CA PRO A 43 -2.79 -33.38 -1.00
C PRO A 43 -1.63 -32.56 -0.42
N ILE A 44 -1.97 -31.67 0.52
CA ILE A 44 -0.98 -30.84 1.21
C ILE A 44 0.09 -31.79 1.78
N PRO A 45 1.38 -31.60 1.43
CA PRO A 45 2.43 -32.52 1.83
C PRO A 45 2.57 -32.56 3.36
N ASP A 46 3.11 -33.67 3.89
CA ASP A 46 3.43 -33.77 5.31
C ASP A 46 4.44 -32.69 5.69
N HIS A 47 3.93 -31.69 6.39
CA HIS A 47 4.63 -30.48 6.79
C HIS A 47 4.91 -30.48 8.30
N SER A 48 4.70 -31.60 9.01
CA SER A 48 4.96 -31.72 10.44
C SER A 48 6.41 -31.34 10.81
N LYS A 49 7.36 -31.64 9.91
CA LYS A 49 8.80 -31.37 10.06
C LYS A 49 9.26 -30.03 9.49
N TYR A 50 8.40 -29.26 8.83
CA TYR A 50 8.80 -28.02 8.18
C TYR A 50 9.12 -26.94 9.22
N ARG A 51 10.23 -26.23 9.00
CA ARG A 51 10.70 -25.19 9.92
C ARG A 51 9.84 -23.93 9.76
N ARG A 52 9.39 -23.36 10.88
CA ARG A 52 8.79 -22.03 10.89
C ARG A 52 9.89 -20.96 10.79
N ILE A 53 9.73 -20.02 9.86
CA ILE A 53 10.67 -18.91 9.65
C ILE A 53 9.89 -17.59 9.51
N THR A 54 10.54 -16.48 9.86
CA THR A 54 10.01 -15.13 9.65
C THR A 54 10.61 -14.49 8.40
N SER A 55 10.12 -13.32 7.99
CA SER A 55 10.75 -12.57 6.89
C SER A 55 12.19 -12.14 7.24
N THR A 56 12.47 -11.80 8.50
CA THR A 56 13.82 -11.49 8.98
C THR A 56 14.78 -12.68 8.89
N ASP A 57 14.30 -13.90 9.16
CA ASP A 57 15.11 -15.10 8.94
C ASP A 57 15.34 -15.37 7.45
N ALA A 58 14.32 -15.17 6.62
CA ALA A 58 14.39 -15.37 5.18
C ALA A 58 15.33 -14.36 4.49
N ALA A 59 15.48 -13.15 5.04
CA ALA A 59 16.39 -12.12 4.54
C ALA A 59 17.87 -12.54 4.55
N LYS A 60 18.24 -13.60 5.28
CA LYS A 60 19.62 -14.16 5.33
C LYS A 60 19.94 -15.05 4.12
N TYR A 61 18.96 -15.36 3.27
CA TYR A 61 19.10 -16.28 2.15
C TYR A 61 18.92 -15.55 0.82
N GLU A 62 19.76 -15.87 -0.17
CA GLU A 62 19.69 -15.30 -1.53
C GLU A 62 18.54 -15.89 -2.38
N HIS A 63 17.99 -17.02 -1.96
CA HIS A 63 16.90 -17.73 -2.62
C HIS A 63 15.79 -18.04 -1.63
N PHE A 64 14.57 -18.15 -2.15
CA PHE A 64 13.42 -18.45 -1.30
C PHE A 64 13.57 -19.84 -0.63
N PRO A 65 13.47 -19.93 0.70
CA PRO A 65 13.72 -21.18 1.43
C PRO A 65 12.56 -22.18 1.26
N ARG A 66 12.92 -23.46 1.04
CA ARG A 66 11.97 -24.58 0.87
C ARG A 66 11.77 -25.37 2.16
N ASN A 67 10.69 -26.16 2.22
CA ASN A 67 10.29 -26.95 3.40
C ASN A 67 10.09 -26.07 4.64
N THR A 68 9.42 -24.94 4.45
CA THR A 68 9.22 -23.92 5.48
C THR A 68 7.74 -23.60 5.70
N LYS A 69 7.45 -23.01 6.86
CA LYS A 69 6.16 -22.40 7.19
C LYS A 69 6.39 -20.92 7.52
N MET A 70 5.58 -20.05 6.95
CA MET A 70 5.61 -18.61 7.23
C MET A 70 4.20 -18.17 7.58
N LEU A 71 4.04 -17.23 8.52
CA LEU A 71 2.77 -16.50 8.60
C LEU A 71 2.55 -15.76 7.28
N VAL A 72 1.29 -15.48 6.94
CA VAL A 72 0.98 -14.72 5.71
C VAL A 72 1.70 -13.37 5.71
N ARG A 73 1.79 -12.67 6.85
CA ARG A 73 2.55 -11.42 6.93
C ARG A 73 4.02 -11.60 6.56
N ASP A 74 4.65 -12.70 7.01
CA ASP A 74 6.07 -12.95 6.81
C ASP A 74 6.33 -13.34 5.36
N PHE A 75 5.42 -14.12 4.76
CA PHE A 75 5.49 -14.50 3.36
C PHE A 75 5.38 -13.27 2.45
N VAL A 76 4.41 -12.39 2.69
CA VAL A 76 4.21 -11.17 1.89
C VAL A 76 5.35 -10.18 2.10
N ASP A 77 5.76 -9.93 3.35
CA ASP A 77 6.89 -9.04 3.66
C ASP A 77 8.19 -9.52 3.00
N ASN A 78 8.47 -10.83 3.05
CA ASN A 78 9.62 -11.42 2.35
C ASN A 78 9.48 -11.33 0.82
N SER A 79 8.27 -11.43 0.28
CA SER A 79 8.03 -11.30 -1.15
C SER A 79 8.24 -9.88 -1.67
N LEU A 80 7.95 -8.87 -0.85
CA LEU A 80 8.08 -7.47 -1.19
C LEU A 80 9.49 -6.92 -0.89
N TYR A 81 10.03 -7.17 0.29
CA TYR A 81 11.17 -6.44 0.86
C TYR A 81 12.47 -7.24 0.99
N ASN A 82 12.50 -8.53 0.62
CA ASN A 82 13.76 -9.29 0.69
C ASN A 82 14.88 -8.61 -0.14
N PRO A 83 16.10 -8.44 0.39
CA PRO A 83 17.18 -7.73 -0.30
C PRO A 83 17.61 -8.36 -1.63
N TYR A 84 17.49 -9.69 -1.76
CA TYR A 84 17.99 -10.44 -2.92
C TYR A 84 16.91 -10.68 -3.97
N TYR A 85 15.68 -10.96 -3.52
CA TYR A 85 14.61 -11.35 -4.41
C TYR A 85 13.27 -10.66 -4.16
N GLY A 86 13.19 -9.72 -3.24
CA GLY A 86 11.97 -8.95 -3.00
C GLY A 86 11.57 -8.11 -4.21
N TYR A 87 10.28 -7.83 -4.33
CA TYR A 87 9.71 -7.04 -5.41
C TYR A 87 10.36 -5.65 -5.50
N PHE A 88 10.53 -4.96 -4.36
CA PHE A 88 11.17 -3.65 -4.33
C PHE A 88 12.67 -3.69 -4.64
N SER A 89 13.34 -4.81 -4.37
CA SER A 89 14.77 -5.00 -4.68
C SER A 89 15.00 -5.29 -6.16
N LYS A 90 14.13 -6.08 -6.80
CA LYS A 90 14.26 -6.49 -8.21
C LYS A 90 13.58 -5.53 -9.19
N GLN A 91 12.32 -5.21 -8.91
CA GLN A 91 11.40 -4.61 -9.88
C GLN A 91 11.19 -3.12 -9.65
N ALA A 92 11.30 -2.59 -8.44
CA ALA A 92 11.02 -1.17 -8.22
C ALA A 92 12.10 -0.28 -8.87
N GLN A 93 11.72 0.36 -9.97
CA GLN A 93 12.34 1.59 -10.43
C GLN A 93 11.27 2.66 -10.40
N ILE A 94 11.37 3.56 -9.42
CA ILE A 94 10.58 4.79 -9.43
C ILE A 94 11.22 5.69 -10.48
N ILE A 95 10.46 5.98 -11.52
CA ILE A 95 10.88 6.88 -12.60
C ILE A 95 10.34 8.25 -12.24
N SER A 96 11.25 9.17 -11.93
CA SER A 96 10.91 10.58 -11.85
C SER A 96 10.86 11.11 -13.27
N THR A 97 9.67 11.39 -13.77
CA THR A 97 9.50 12.16 -15.00
C THR A 97 9.18 13.60 -14.67
N ASP A 98 9.74 14.55 -15.42
CA ASP A 98 9.37 15.96 -15.37
C ASP A 98 8.02 16.16 -16.08
N MET A 99 6.99 15.49 -15.55
CA MET A 99 5.62 15.65 -16.00
C MET A 99 5.06 16.93 -15.38
N GLU A 100 5.28 18.04 -16.06
CA GLU A 100 4.53 19.27 -15.82
C GLU A 100 3.33 19.32 -16.75
N PHE A 101 2.16 19.57 -16.17
CA PHE A 101 0.91 19.69 -16.90
C PHE A 101 0.37 21.12 -16.77
N ASP A 102 0.12 21.77 -17.90
CA ASP A 102 -0.66 23.01 -17.92
C ASP A 102 -2.15 22.66 -17.98
N PHE A 103 -2.73 22.36 -16.82
CA PHE A 103 -4.14 21.99 -16.70
C PHE A 103 -5.09 23.08 -17.22
N ASN A 104 -4.73 24.35 -17.07
CA ASN A 104 -5.55 25.48 -17.49
C ASN A 104 -5.64 25.61 -19.02
N SER A 105 -4.65 25.10 -19.76
CA SER A 105 -4.71 25.02 -21.22
C SER A 105 -5.63 23.91 -21.74
N MET A 106 -5.82 22.84 -20.96
CA MET A 106 -6.59 21.66 -21.36
C MET A 106 -8.08 21.96 -21.38
N ARG A 107 -8.80 21.42 -22.37
CA ARG A 107 -10.23 21.59 -22.54
C ARG A 107 -11.01 20.94 -21.41
N ASN A 108 -10.70 19.69 -21.07
CA ASN A 108 -11.42 18.88 -20.07
C ASN A 108 -10.58 17.68 -19.57
N ASN A 109 -11.13 16.91 -18.64
CA ASN A 109 -10.45 15.74 -18.05
C ASN A 109 -10.11 14.65 -19.08
N ASN A 110 -10.94 14.47 -20.12
CA ASN A 110 -10.64 13.50 -21.18
C ASN A 110 -9.38 13.87 -21.98
N GLU A 111 -9.10 15.15 -22.16
CA GLU A 111 -7.85 15.60 -22.77
C GLU A 111 -6.65 15.34 -21.86
N PHE A 112 -6.78 15.64 -20.56
CA PHE A 112 -5.78 15.29 -19.56
C PHE A 112 -5.43 13.79 -19.59
N LEU A 113 -6.43 12.90 -19.56
CA LEU A 113 -6.25 11.46 -19.63
C LEU A 113 -5.49 11.00 -20.88
N LYS A 114 -5.75 11.62 -22.04
CA LYS A 114 -5.05 11.31 -23.28
C LYS A 114 -3.58 11.75 -23.23
N ILE A 115 -3.31 12.94 -22.71
CA ILE A 115 -1.94 13.45 -22.57
C ILE A 115 -1.16 12.58 -21.57
N LEU A 116 -1.79 12.23 -20.45
CA LEU A 116 -1.22 11.36 -19.43
C LEU A 116 -0.87 9.99 -20.00
N ALA A 117 -1.81 9.34 -20.71
CA ALA A 117 -1.58 8.06 -21.38
C ALA A 117 -0.40 8.14 -22.36
N LYS A 118 -0.37 9.17 -23.22
CA LYS A 118 0.73 9.37 -24.18
C LYS A 118 2.09 9.52 -23.48
N LYS A 119 2.16 10.28 -22.39
CA LYS A 119 3.40 10.44 -21.62
C LYS A 119 3.86 9.11 -21.03
N TYR A 120 2.95 8.31 -20.49
CA TYR A 120 3.32 6.97 -20.01
C TYR A 120 3.80 6.07 -21.15
N ASP A 121 3.17 6.16 -22.32
CA ASP A 121 3.60 5.37 -23.47
C ASP A 121 5.04 5.69 -23.88
N GLU A 122 5.39 6.98 -23.96
CA GLU A 122 6.72 7.49 -24.27
C GLU A 122 7.77 7.02 -23.23
N ILE A 123 7.40 7.01 -21.94
CA ILE A 123 8.30 6.56 -20.87
C ILE A 123 8.56 5.06 -21.00
N GLU A 124 7.51 4.26 -21.21
CA GLU A 124 7.65 2.82 -21.36
C GLU A 124 8.49 2.44 -22.58
N GLU A 125 8.34 3.16 -23.71
CA GLU A 125 9.19 2.99 -24.90
C GLU A 125 10.68 3.23 -24.58
N GLN A 126 11.01 4.33 -23.88
CA GLN A 126 12.39 4.63 -23.49
C GLN A 126 13.01 3.57 -22.57
N LEU A 127 12.21 2.91 -21.73
CA LEU A 127 12.69 1.86 -20.84
C LEU A 127 12.97 0.57 -21.59
N GLU A 128 12.10 0.21 -22.53
CA GLU A 128 12.25 -0.97 -23.38
C GLU A 128 13.53 -0.86 -24.23
N GLU A 129 13.80 0.31 -24.81
CA GLU A 129 15.04 0.59 -25.56
C GLU A 129 16.30 0.41 -24.70
N ASN A 130 16.24 0.76 -23.42
CA ASN A 130 17.35 0.61 -22.49
C ASN A 130 17.49 -0.82 -21.93
N HIS A 131 16.77 -1.80 -22.49
CA HIS A 131 16.68 -3.19 -22.00
C HIS A 131 16.29 -3.29 -20.52
N VAL A 132 15.61 -2.27 -19.99
CA VAL A 132 15.01 -2.32 -18.66
C VAL A 132 13.70 -3.04 -18.84
N THR A 133 13.67 -4.34 -18.53
CA THR A 133 12.45 -5.18 -18.58
C THR A 133 11.32 -4.41 -17.88
N ALA A 134 10.29 -4.00 -18.63
CA ALA A 134 9.33 -2.97 -18.22
C ALA A 134 8.90 -3.13 -16.76
N ARG A 135 9.37 -2.19 -15.92
CA ARG A 135 9.19 -2.16 -14.47
C ARG A 135 7.95 -1.36 -14.14
N GLN A 136 7.26 -1.69 -13.06
CA GLN A 136 6.02 -1.03 -12.71
C GLN A 136 6.23 0.48 -12.52
N LEU A 137 5.59 1.28 -13.37
CA LEU A 137 5.50 2.73 -13.23
C LEU A 137 4.53 3.06 -12.10
N TRP A 138 5.06 3.64 -11.04
CA TRP A 138 4.29 4.13 -9.92
C TRP A 138 3.60 5.43 -10.33
N HIS A 139 2.28 5.38 -10.43
CA HIS A 139 1.43 6.53 -10.68
C HIS A 139 1.06 7.10 -9.31
N THR A 140 1.95 7.89 -8.70
CA THR A 140 1.62 8.54 -7.42
C THR A 140 1.00 9.91 -7.70
N PRO A 141 0.02 10.37 -6.91
CA PRO A 141 -0.58 11.69 -7.07
C PRO A 141 0.47 12.81 -6.98
N VAL A 142 1.51 12.60 -6.16
CA VAL A 142 2.63 13.55 -6.03
C VAL A 142 3.34 13.75 -7.37
N GLU A 143 3.59 12.70 -8.15
CA GLU A 143 4.29 12.82 -9.42
C GLU A 143 3.39 13.40 -10.54
N ILE A 144 2.09 13.09 -10.51
CA ILE A 144 1.13 13.55 -11.54
C ILE A 144 0.74 15.02 -11.33
N PHE A 145 0.56 15.45 -10.08
CA PHE A 145 -0.03 16.74 -9.74
C PHE A 145 0.96 17.71 -9.06
N LYS A 146 2.26 17.45 -9.16
CA LYS A 146 3.29 18.39 -8.68
C LYS A 146 3.21 19.73 -9.43
N PRO A 147 3.55 20.85 -8.76
CA PRO A 147 3.85 20.94 -7.33
C PRO A 147 2.59 21.03 -6.45
N TRP A 148 1.41 21.20 -7.06
CA TRP A 148 0.15 21.59 -6.41
C TRP A 148 -0.32 20.60 -5.34
N TYR A 149 -0.15 19.30 -5.59
CA TYR A 149 -0.46 18.28 -4.60
C TYR A 149 0.44 18.43 -3.37
N GLY A 150 1.77 18.43 -3.53
CA GLY A 150 2.70 18.59 -2.40
C GLY A 150 2.56 19.95 -1.68
N TYR A 151 2.17 21.01 -2.40
CA TYR A 151 1.88 22.32 -1.81
C TYR A 151 0.67 22.26 -0.86
N ALA A 152 -0.33 21.42 -1.11
CA ALA A 152 -1.46 21.23 -0.20
C ALA A 152 -1.01 20.67 1.15
N MET A 153 -0.13 19.68 1.14
CA MET A 153 0.46 19.08 2.36
C MET A 153 1.28 20.11 3.11
N ALA A 154 2.08 20.88 2.39
CA ALA A 154 2.88 21.96 2.96
C ALA A 154 2.00 23.02 3.63
N GLN A 155 0.93 23.46 2.95
CA GLN A 155 -0.02 24.44 3.48
C GLN A 155 -0.68 23.94 4.76
N TYR A 156 -1.14 22.68 4.79
CA TYR A 156 -1.69 22.06 5.99
C TYR A 156 -0.69 22.07 7.15
N MET A 157 0.51 21.53 6.94
CA MET A 157 1.53 21.43 8.00
C MET A 157 1.97 22.80 8.52
N VAL A 158 2.20 23.76 7.62
CA VAL A 158 2.57 25.13 7.98
C VAL A 158 1.47 25.79 8.79
N THR A 159 0.19 25.64 8.40
CA THR A 159 -0.94 26.21 9.13
C THR A 159 -1.03 25.65 10.54
N GLU A 160 -0.95 24.32 10.68
CA GLU A 160 -0.99 23.66 11.99
C GLU A 160 0.24 24.02 12.85
N TYR A 161 1.42 24.16 12.26
CA TYR A 161 2.63 24.58 12.95
C TYR A 161 2.54 26.02 13.46
N LEU A 162 2.05 26.94 12.61
CA LEU A 162 1.89 28.34 12.98
C LEU A 162 0.87 28.54 14.12
N LEU A 163 -0.19 27.73 14.16
CA LEU A 163 -1.22 27.82 15.19
C LEU A 163 -0.77 27.26 16.54
N ASN A 164 0.08 26.23 16.55
CA ASN A 164 0.31 25.43 17.76
C ASN A 164 1.74 25.47 18.30
N SER A 165 2.75 25.76 17.48
CA SER A 165 4.16 25.53 17.83
C SER A 165 5.09 26.69 17.51
N TYR A 166 4.77 27.50 16.50
CA TYR A 166 5.57 28.67 16.15
C TYR A 166 5.43 29.80 17.18
N PRO A 167 6.51 30.53 17.54
CA PRO A 167 7.91 30.33 17.18
C PRO A 167 8.70 29.55 18.24
N HIS A 168 8.06 28.75 19.09
CA HIS A 168 8.72 28.15 20.24
C HIS A 168 9.51 26.88 19.89
N GLN A 169 9.08 26.14 18.88
CA GLN A 169 9.71 24.90 18.42
C GLN A 169 10.04 24.99 16.93
N ASP A 170 10.98 24.18 16.46
CA ASP A 170 11.31 24.06 15.04
C ASP A 170 10.28 23.19 14.30
N LEU A 171 10.11 23.41 13.00
CA LEU A 171 9.26 22.54 12.16
C LEU A 171 10.04 21.29 11.76
N ILE A 172 9.78 20.16 12.43
CA ILE A 172 10.43 18.88 12.14
C ILE A 172 9.48 17.98 11.36
N ILE A 173 9.92 17.48 10.21
CA ILE A 173 9.15 16.61 9.33
C ILE A 173 9.93 15.33 9.09
N TYR A 174 9.32 14.19 9.38
CA TYR A 174 9.79 12.87 8.95
C TYR A 174 8.93 12.37 7.80
N GLU A 175 9.52 11.89 6.73
CA GLU A 175 8.84 11.24 5.61
C GLU A 175 9.30 9.79 5.50
N LEU A 176 8.37 8.86 5.68
CA LEU A 176 8.62 7.45 5.47
C LEU A 176 8.44 7.12 3.98
N GLY A 177 9.46 6.53 3.36
CA GLY A 177 9.37 6.04 1.98
C GLY A 177 9.18 7.16 0.94
N ALA A 178 10.09 8.13 0.87
CA ALA A 178 9.93 9.33 0.03
C ALA A 178 9.97 9.09 -1.49
N GLY A 179 10.19 7.85 -1.93
CA GLY A 179 10.27 7.48 -3.35
C GLY A 179 11.33 8.28 -4.10
N ASN A 180 10.91 9.14 -5.03
CA ASN A 180 11.81 10.04 -5.77
C ASN A 180 12.21 11.32 -5.01
N GLY A 181 11.69 11.54 -3.80
CA GLY A 181 11.85 12.78 -3.02
C GLY A 181 11.02 13.96 -3.55
N SER A 182 10.08 13.73 -4.47
CA SER A 182 9.30 14.80 -5.10
C SER A 182 8.39 15.53 -4.09
N LEU A 183 7.82 14.80 -3.12
CA LEU A 183 6.98 15.40 -2.07
C LEU A 183 7.79 16.34 -1.17
N MET A 184 8.93 15.87 -0.65
CA MET A 184 9.90 16.70 0.08
C MET A 184 10.24 17.98 -0.70
N LEU A 185 10.61 17.88 -1.98
CA LEU A 185 10.96 19.08 -2.78
C LEU A 185 9.79 20.06 -2.85
N ASN A 186 8.59 19.58 -3.17
CA ASN A 186 7.39 20.41 -3.24
C ASN A 186 7.11 21.11 -1.90
N ILE A 187 7.22 20.39 -0.79
CA ILE A 187 6.99 20.94 0.56
C ILE A 187 8.02 22.03 0.87
N LEU A 188 9.30 21.74 0.70
CA LEU A 188 10.35 22.68 1.06
C LEU A 188 10.37 23.91 0.14
N ASP A 189 10.09 23.74 -1.16
CA ASP A 189 9.94 24.85 -2.10
C ASP A 189 8.74 25.75 -1.73
N TYR A 190 7.61 25.16 -1.31
CA TYR A 190 6.46 25.91 -0.80
C TYR A 190 6.83 26.74 0.43
N ILE A 191 7.41 26.10 1.46
CA ILE A 191 7.73 26.78 2.71
C ILE A 191 8.74 27.90 2.44
N ARG A 192 9.80 27.65 1.65
CA ARG A 192 10.79 28.66 1.28
C ARG A 192 10.16 29.86 0.57
N LYS A 193 9.21 29.61 -0.34
CA LYS A 193 8.57 30.65 -1.15
C LYS A 193 7.56 31.49 -0.38
N PHE A 194 6.73 30.85 0.44
CA PHE A 194 5.56 31.50 1.06
C PHE A 194 5.76 31.80 2.55
N GLN A 195 6.64 31.09 3.25
CA GLN A 195 6.93 31.29 4.68
C GLN A 195 8.45 31.19 4.97
N PRO A 196 9.27 32.15 4.51
CA PRO A 196 10.72 32.07 4.66
C PRO A 196 11.21 31.94 6.10
N SER A 197 10.56 32.61 7.06
CA SER A 197 10.89 32.52 8.48
C SER A 197 10.61 31.14 9.08
N VAL A 198 9.61 30.42 8.56
CA VAL A 198 9.36 29.02 8.91
C VAL A 198 10.42 28.14 8.29
N TYR A 199 10.77 28.38 7.02
CA TYR A 199 11.77 27.60 6.28
C TYR A 199 13.14 27.57 6.98
N GLU A 200 13.59 28.70 7.53
CA GLU A 200 14.84 28.81 8.31
C GLU A 200 14.88 27.87 9.52
N ARG A 201 13.72 27.42 9.99
CA ARG A 201 13.54 26.55 11.16
C ARG A 201 12.99 25.18 10.80
N THR A 202 12.95 24.86 9.51
CA THR A 202 12.48 23.55 9.03
C THR A 202 13.63 22.55 9.05
N LYS A 203 13.37 21.34 9.53
CA LYS A 203 14.24 20.16 9.43
C LYS A 203 13.43 19.04 8.78
N TYR A 204 13.95 18.46 7.70
CA TYR A 204 13.28 17.42 6.94
C TYR A 204 14.12 16.13 6.96
N LYS A 205 13.51 15.02 7.35
CA LYS A 205 14.17 13.72 7.49
C LYS A 205 13.44 12.68 6.65
N ILE A 206 14.15 12.03 5.74
CA ILE A 206 13.60 10.90 4.98
C ILE A 206 14.05 9.61 5.67
N ILE A 207 13.12 8.69 5.91
CA ILE A 207 13.41 7.32 6.34
C ILE A 207 13.21 6.41 5.14
N GLU A 208 14.31 5.87 4.60
CA GLU A 208 14.32 5.09 3.37
C GLU A 208 15.01 3.75 3.60
N ILE A 209 14.34 2.64 3.30
CA ILE A 209 14.91 1.30 3.47
C ILE A 209 15.91 0.96 2.35
N SER A 210 15.69 1.47 1.14
CA SER A 210 16.51 1.16 -0.04
C SER A 210 17.72 2.07 -0.15
N ALA A 211 18.92 1.52 0.00
CA ALA A 211 20.18 2.25 -0.18
C ALA A 211 20.28 2.92 -1.56
N LYS A 212 19.76 2.26 -2.61
CA LYS A 212 19.72 2.79 -3.98
C LYS A 212 18.80 4.00 -4.11
N LEU A 213 17.63 3.97 -3.47
CA LEU A 213 16.72 5.12 -3.47
C LEU A 213 17.27 6.26 -2.61
N ALA A 214 17.87 5.95 -1.46
CA ALA A 214 18.54 6.93 -0.61
C ALA A 214 19.65 7.67 -1.37
N GLU A 215 20.48 6.96 -2.13
CA GLU A 215 21.51 7.56 -2.97
C GLU A 215 20.92 8.44 -4.08
N LYS A 216 19.86 7.97 -4.77
CA LYS A 216 19.15 8.76 -5.78
C LYS A 216 18.56 10.05 -5.22
N GLN A 217 17.92 9.98 -4.06
CA GLN A 217 17.35 11.13 -3.35
C GLN A 217 18.45 12.14 -2.97
N ALA A 218 19.58 11.67 -2.44
CA ALA A 218 20.74 12.50 -2.12
C ALA A 218 21.32 13.18 -3.37
N ASN A 219 21.47 12.44 -4.47
CA ASN A 219 21.96 12.97 -5.73
C ASN A 219 21.01 14.02 -6.32
N ARG A 220 19.69 13.83 -6.22
CA ARG A 220 18.72 14.80 -6.70
C ARG A 220 18.81 16.14 -5.98
N GLN A 221 19.06 16.14 -4.67
CA GLN A 221 19.38 17.37 -3.91
C GLN A 221 20.66 18.05 -4.42
N ARG A 222 21.70 17.26 -4.72
CA ARG A 222 23.02 17.76 -5.18
C ARG A 222 23.01 18.29 -6.61
N VAL A 223 22.16 17.77 -7.48
CA VAL A 223 22.09 18.14 -8.91
C VAL A 223 21.33 19.46 -9.12
N ARG A 224 20.53 19.93 -8.15
CA ARG A 224 19.95 21.28 -8.22
C ARG A 224 21.05 22.33 -8.25
N ALA A 225 20.78 23.49 -8.87
CA ALA A 225 21.67 24.64 -8.74
C ALA A 225 21.90 24.94 -7.26
N ALA A 226 23.12 25.33 -6.86
CA ALA A 226 23.50 25.49 -5.45
C ALA A 226 22.55 26.41 -4.65
N ARG A 227 21.86 27.34 -5.32
CA ARG A 227 20.85 28.24 -4.72
C ARG A 227 19.51 27.58 -4.40
N ASP A 228 19.20 26.46 -5.06
CA ASP A 228 17.92 25.75 -4.99
C ASP A 228 18.00 24.48 -4.12
N THR A 229 19.21 24.05 -3.75
CA THR A 229 19.48 22.94 -2.83
C THR A 229 18.92 23.23 -1.43
N HIS A 230 18.32 22.23 -0.78
CA HIS A 230 17.84 22.35 0.59
C HIS A 230 18.86 21.79 1.58
N ASN A 231 19.47 22.66 2.39
CA ASN A 231 20.47 22.26 3.39
C ASN A 231 19.85 21.63 4.66
N CYS A 232 18.52 21.67 4.80
CA CYS A 232 17.80 21.17 5.96
C CYS A 232 17.32 19.72 5.82
N VAL A 233 17.86 18.98 4.85
CA VAL A 233 17.44 17.61 4.52
C VAL A 233 18.45 16.59 5.03
N GLU A 234 17.97 15.60 5.76
CA GLU A 234 18.71 14.42 6.22
C GLU A 234 18.04 13.16 5.66
N ILE A 235 18.82 12.24 5.09
CA ILE A 235 18.33 10.95 4.60
C ILE A 235 18.88 9.86 5.52
N VAL A 236 17.97 9.17 6.20
CA VAL A 236 18.27 8.06 7.10
C VAL A 236 17.97 6.76 6.36
N ASN A 237 19.03 6.05 5.94
CA ASN A 237 18.87 4.75 5.28
C ASN A 237 18.68 3.64 6.32
N GLU A 238 17.45 3.49 6.81
CA GLU A 238 17.09 2.53 7.84
C GLU A 238 15.67 2.00 7.60
N ASN A 239 15.43 0.75 8.00
CA ASN A 239 14.09 0.21 8.06
C ASN A 239 13.36 0.76 9.30
N ILE A 240 12.19 1.36 9.11
CA ILE A 240 11.40 1.91 10.23
C ILE A 240 11.09 0.87 11.31
N PHE A 241 10.94 -0.41 10.94
CA PHE A 241 10.67 -1.48 11.90
C PHE A 241 11.87 -1.81 12.80
N ASP A 242 13.08 -1.38 12.40
CA ASP A 242 14.30 -1.53 13.18
C ASP A 242 14.62 -0.28 14.02
N TRP A 243 13.87 0.82 13.85
CA TRP A 243 14.11 2.09 14.52
C TRP A 243 14.12 1.98 16.05
N LYS A 244 15.21 2.44 16.68
CA LYS A 244 15.38 2.47 18.16
C LYS A 244 15.67 3.85 18.75
N LYS A 245 15.75 4.90 17.92
CA LYS A 245 16.12 6.23 18.39
C LYS A 245 14.91 6.98 18.95
N TYR A 246 14.95 7.33 20.23
CA TYR A 246 13.90 8.16 20.83
C TYR A 246 13.98 9.61 20.30
N VAL A 247 12.83 10.16 19.90
CA VAL A 247 12.66 11.52 19.40
C VAL A 247 11.65 12.24 20.29
N SER A 248 12.16 13.16 21.11
CA SER A 248 11.36 13.92 22.08
C SER A 248 10.69 15.15 21.47
N GLU A 249 11.19 15.63 20.34
CA GLU A 249 10.70 16.83 19.70
C GLU A 249 9.39 16.58 18.95
N PRO A 250 8.37 17.45 19.06
CA PRO A 250 7.17 17.36 18.25
C PRO A 250 7.51 17.42 16.76
N CYS A 251 6.93 16.50 15.98
CA CYS A 251 7.22 16.38 14.56
C CYS A 251 5.99 15.98 13.76
N PHE A 252 5.93 16.40 12.50
CA PHE A 252 5.07 15.75 11.52
C PHE A 252 5.70 14.44 11.07
N PHE A 253 4.90 13.38 10.98
CA PHE A 253 5.31 12.09 10.47
C PHE A 253 4.45 11.75 9.26
N LEU A 254 5.06 11.70 8.08
CA LEU A 254 4.39 11.55 6.80
C LEU A 254 4.46 10.09 6.35
N ALA A 255 3.33 9.52 5.97
CA ALA A 255 3.21 8.18 5.39
C ALA A 255 2.21 8.20 4.23
N PHE A 256 2.70 8.45 3.01
CA PHE A 256 1.90 8.60 1.80
C PHE A 256 2.15 7.43 0.86
N GLU A 257 1.14 6.58 0.61
CA GLU A 257 1.25 5.39 -0.26
C GLU A 257 2.39 4.46 0.22
N VAL A 258 2.30 4.08 1.49
CA VAL A 258 3.32 3.24 2.16
C VAL A 258 2.66 2.14 2.97
N VAL A 259 1.55 2.44 3.64
CA VAL A 259 0.93 1.49 4.57
C VAL A 259 0.11 0.44 3.84
N ASP A 260 -0.32 0.72 2.61
CA ASP A 260 -0.87 -0.27 1.69
C ASP A 260 0.10 -1.41 1.40
N ASN A 261 1.42 -1.17 1.33
CA ASN A 261 2.41 -2.25 1.16
C ASN A 261 2.81 -2.94 2.47
N PHE A 262 2.29 -2.52 3.63
CA PHE A 262 2.55 -3.24 4.89
C PHE A 262 1.85 -4.59 4.89
N ALA A 263 2.62 -5.66 5.11
CA ALA A 263 2.08 -7.01 5.09
C ALA A 263 1.01 -7.24 6.18
N HIS A 264 -0.07 -7.93 5.80
CA HIS A 264 -1.17 -8.28 6.69
C HIS A 264 -1.09 -9.77 7.08
N ASP A 265 -1.56 -10.11 8.28
CA ASP A 265 -1.84 -11.50 8.62
C ASP A 265 -3.22 -11.91 8.08
N LEU A 266 -3.37 -13.19 7.78
CA LEU A 266 -4.64 -13.78 7.36
C LEU A 266 -5.28 -14.50 8.54
N ILE A 267 -6.56 -14.26 8.76
CA ILE A 267 -7.36 -15.02 9.72
C ILE A 267 -8.64 -15.55 9.08
N ARG A 268 -9.15 -16.65 9.64
CA ARG A 268 -10.48 -17.18 9.39
C ARG A 268 -11.12 -17.59 10.71
N TYR A 269 -12.44 -17.66 10.74
CA TYR A 269 -13.16 -18.17 11.91
C TYR A 269 -13.76 -19.52 11.58
N ASP A 270 -13.78 -20.39 12.58
CA ASP A 270 -14.56 -21.61 12.51
C ASP A 270 -16.06 -21.26 12.50
N ASN A 271 -16.81 -21.88 11.59
CA ASN A 271 -18.22 -21.54 11.35
C ASN A 271 -19.13 -21.86 12.56
N GLU A 272 -18.72 -22.79 13.44
CA GLU A 272 -19.52 -23.29 14.56
C GLU A 272 -19.14 -22.64 15.89
N THR A 273 -17.85 -22.64 16.21
CA THR A 273 -17.26 -22.13 17.46
C THR A 273 -17.01 -20.63 17.42
N GLU A 274 -16.83 -20.06 16.22
CA GLU A 274 -16.40 -18.66 16.00
C GLU A 274 -14.97 -18.37 16.48
N ASP A 275 -14.21 -19.42 16.81
CA ASP A 275 -12.80 -19.29 17.16
C ASP A 275 -12.00 -18.85 15.94
N ALA A 276 -11.07 -17.92 16.15
CA ALA A 276 -10.21 -17.39 15.10
C ALA A 276 -8.95 -18.26 14.93
N TRP A 277 -8.60 -18.49 13.67
CA TRP A 277 -7.45 -19.28 13.21
C TRP A 277 -6.56 -18.41 12.34
N GLN A 278 -5.24 -18.55 12.48
CA GLN A 278 -4.26 -17.80 11.69
C GLN A 278 -3.83 -18.61 10.45
N GLY A 279 -3.68 -17.92 9.33
CA GLY A 279 -3.20 -18.48 8.07
C GLY A 279 -1.68 -18.53 8.00
N LEU A 280 -1.15 -19.59 7.39
CA LEU A 280 0.26 -19.77 7.07
C LEU A 280 0.42 -20.19 5.62
N VAL A 281 1.55 -19.81 5.04
CA VAL A 281 2.03 -20.32 3.76
C VAL A 281 3.10 -21.37 4.01
N ILE A 282 2.89 -22.55 3.45
CA ILE A 282 3.86 -23.63 3.37
C ILE A 282 4.56 -23.55 2.02
N THR A 283 5.88 -23.74 2.03
CA THR A 283 6.64 -24.00 0.81
C THR A 283 7.16 -25.43 0.84
N ASP A 284 6.75 -26.24 -0.12
CA ASP A 284 7.16 -27.65 -0.21
C ASP A 284 8.57 -27.82 -0.80
N SER A 285 8.99 -29.09 -0.97
CA SER A 285 10.31 -29.43 -1.52
C SER A 285 10.49 -29.04 -2.98
N ASP A 286 9.39 -28.95 -3.73
CA ASP A 286 9.38 -28.57 -5.15
C ASP A 286 9.32 -27.04 -5.31
N GLY A 287 8.93 -26.34 -4.26
CA GLY A 287 8.78 -24.88 -4.22
C GLY A 287 7.35 -24.41 -4.48
N ASN A 288 6.35 -25.29 -4.39
CA ASN A 288 4.95 -24.87 -4.47
C ASN A 288 4.48 -24.31 -3.13
N PHE A 289 3.53 -23.40 -3.21
CA PHE A 289 2.94 -22.72 -2.06
C PHE A 289 1.57 -23.31 -1.73
N HIS A 290 1.35 -23.57 -0.45
CA HIS A 290 0.10 -24.11 0.08
C HIS A 290 -0.35 -23.29 1.29
N GLU A 291 -1.63 -22.99 1.37
CA GLU A 291 -2.21 -22.29 2.53
C GLU A 291 -2.70 -23.30 3.57
N ILE A 292 -2.34 -23.11 4.82
CA ILE A 292 -2.88 -23.87 5.96
C ILE A 292 -3.34 -22.93 7.07
N TYR A 293 -4.10 -23.48 8.02
CA TYR A 293 -4.62 -22.76 9.16
C TYR A 293 -4.28 -23.49 10.45
N GLU A 294 -3.94 -22.73 11.49
CA GLU A 294 -3.75 -23.24 12.85
C GLU A 294 -4.41 -22.29 13.87
N PRO A 295 -4.68 -22.74 15.11
CA PRO A 295 -5.21 -21.85 16.15
C PRO A 295 -4.26 -20.69 16.39
N ILE A 296 -4.80 -19.52 16.74
CA ILE A 296 -3.98 -18.34 16.99
C ILE A 296 -3.00 -18.60 18.14
N ASN A 297 -1.72 -18.50 17.82
CA ASN A 297 -0.61 -18.59 18.75
C ASN A 297 0.34 -17.40 18.65
N ASP A 298 0.18 -16.58 17.60
CA ASP A 298 1.04 -15.44 17.36
C ASP A 298 0.66 -14.25 18.27
N PRO A 299 1.62 -13.68 19.04
CA PRO A 299 1.33 -12.60 19.97
C PRO A 299 0.81 -11.33 19.30
N LEU A 300 1.28 -11.01 18.09
CA LEU A 300 0.90 -9.79 17.39
C LEU A 300 -0.53 -9.90 16.82
N ILE A 301 -0.90 -11.05 16.27
CA ILE A 301 -2.29 -11.35 15.87
C ILE A 301 -3.21 -11.27 17.08
N ALA A 302 -2.88 -11.94 18.18
CA ALA A 302 -3.68 -11.91 19.41
C ALA A 302 -3.84 -10.49 19.96
N ARG A 303 -2.75 -9.70 19.94
CA ARG A 303 -2.76 -8.30 20.35
C ARG A 303 -3.69 -7.46 19.47
N TYR A 304 -3.59 -7.58 18.15
CA TYR A 304 -4.45 -6.86 17.22
C TYR A 304 -5.94 -7.16 17.47
N LEU A 305 -6.29 -8.44 17.62
CA LEU A 305 -7.66 -8.86 17.88
C LEU A 305 -8.19 -8.33 19.22
N SER A 306 -7.36 -8.34 20.26
CA SER A 306 -7.71 -7.78 21.57
C SER A 306 -7.94 -6.26 21.52
N LEU A 307 -7.13 -5.52 20.75
CA LEU A 307 -7.34 -4.09 20.55
C LEU A 307 -8.62 -3.83 19.74
N ARG A 308 -8.84 -4.57 18.66
CA ARG A 308 -10.03 -4.45 17.82
C ARG A 308 -11.32 -4.72 18.62
N GLN A 309 -11.32 -5.66 19.56
CA GLN A 309 -12.48 -5.94 20.43
C GLN A 309 -12.88 -4.74 21.31
N GLN A 310 -11.94 -3.85 21.63
CA GLN A 310 -12.19 -2.62 22.40
C GLN A 310 -12.79 -1.49 21.54
N THR A 311 -12.83 -1.68 20.21
CA THR A 311 -13.43 -0.72 19.27
C THR A 311 -14.89 -1.06 18.98
N PRO A 312 -15.67 -0.11 18.43
CA PRO A 312 -17.01 -0.38 17.90
C PRO A 312 -17.01 -1.30 16.66
N TYR A 313 -15.86 -1.51 16.01
CA TYR A 313 -15.77 -2.31 14.80
C TYR A 313 -16.19 -3.76 15.04
N ARG A 314 -16.95 -4.31 14.10
CA ARG A 314 -17.40 -5.70 14.09
C ARG A 314 -17.21 -6.26 12.69
N THR A 315 -16.50 -7.39 12.60
CA THR A 315 -16.18 -8.00 11.30
C THR A 315 -17.45 -8.39 10.54
N PRO A 316 -17.61 -8.01 9.25
CA PRO A 316 -18.77 -8.36 8.45
C PRO A 316 -18.95 -9.88 8.27
N ILE A 317 -17.84 -10.63 8.37
CA ILE A 317 -17.83 -12.10 8.27
C ILE A 317 -18.70 -12.74 9.34
N LEU A 318 -18.64 -12.23 10.58
CA LEU A 318 -19.38 -12.80 11.70
C LEU A 318 -20.80 -12.26 11.81
N HIS A 319 -21.09 -11.10 11.20
CA HIS A 319 -22.40 -10.44 11.23
C HIS A 319 -23.51 -11.18 10.48
N LYS A 320 -23.19 -12.03 9.49
CA LYS A 320 -24.20 -12.88 8.84
C LYS A 320 -24.83 -13.80 9.89
N ARG A 321 -26.18 -13.89 9.93
CA ARG A 321 -26.93 -14.57 10.99
C ARG A 321 -26.31 -15.93 11.32
N ARG A 322 -25.84 -16.08 12.57
CA ARG A 322 -25.19 -17.27 13.13
C ARG A 322 -25.86 -18.59 12.72
N PHE A 323 -27.20 -18.58 12.68
CA PHE A 323 -28.02 -19.71 12.23
C PHE A 323 -27.75 -20.15 10.77
N LEU A 324 -27.64 -19.21 9.84
CA LEU A 324 -27.37 -19.51 8.42
C LEU A 324 -25.96 -20.10 8.23
N ARG A 325 -24.98 -19.66 9.03
CA ARG A 325 -23.60 -20.18 8.97
C ARG A 325 -23.53 -21.62 9.49
N LYS A 326 -24.20 -21.91 10.60
CA LYS A 326 -24.34 -23.28 11.13
C LYS A 326 -25.12 -24.21 10.19
N LEU A 327 -26.17 -23.72 9.54
CA LEU A 327 -26.89 -24.54 8.57
C LEU A 327 -26.02 -24.89 7.35
N ARG A 328 -25.16 -23.95 6.91
CA ARG A 328 -24.20 -24.20 5.82
C ARG A 328 -23.10 -25.19 6.21
N SER A 329 -22.62 -25.21 7.46
CA SER A 329 -21.59 -26.18 7.89
C SER A 329 -22.08 -27.63 7.87
N HIS A 330 -23.39 -27.87 7.88
CA HIS A 330 -24.00 -29.19 7.74
C HIS A 330 -24.25 -29.62 6.29
N LEU A 331 -23.99 -28.78 5.29
CA LEU A 331 -24.10 -29.16 3.88
C LEU A 331 -22.86 -29.96 3.45
N PRO A 332 -23.02 -31.04 2.66
CA PRO A 332 -21.88 -31.77 2.11
C PRO A 332 -21.02 -30.82 1.26
N PHE A 333 -19.70 -30.93 1.42
CA PHE A 333 -18.68 -30.10 0.74
C PHE A 333 -18.64 -28.61 1.15
N ALA A 334 -19.35 -28.19 2.20
CA ALA A 334 -19.21 -26.85 2.72
C ALA A 334 -17.92 -26.67 3.53
N SER A 335 -17.20 -25.58 3.27
CA SER A 335 -16.05 -25.16 4.09
C SER A 335 -16.47 -25.02 5.56
N ASN A 336 -15.67 -25.60 6.46
CA ASN A 336 -15.84 -25.45 7.91
C ASN A 336 -15.43 -24.06 8.41
N MET A 337 -14.69 -23.29 7.62
CA MET A 337 -14.23 -21.94 7.97
C MET A 337 -14.92 -20.84 7.15
N THR A 338 -14.94 -19.62 7.69
CA THR A 338 -15.47 -18.41 7.04
C THR A 338 -14.66 -17.98 5.83
N MET A 339 -15.02 -16.87 5.18
CA MET A 339 -14.13 -16.18 4.25
C MET A 339 -12.84 -15.71 4.95
N PRO A 340 -11.72 -15.58 4.22
CA PRO A 340 -10.50 -14.94 4.73
C PRO A 340 -10.73 -13.47 5.11
N GLU A 341 -10.07 -13.04 6.19
CA GLU A 341 -9.97 -11.65 6.65
C GLU A 341 -8.49 -11.30 6.81
N PHE A 342 -8.04 -10.24 6.14
CA PHE A 342 -6.67 -9.76 6.26
C PHE A 342 -6.61 -8.67 7.32
N ILE A 343 -5.69 -8.80 8.28
CA ILE A 343 -5.56 -7.88 9.41
C ILE A 343 -4.20 -7.15 9.36
N PRO A 344 -4.17 -5.81 9.51
CA PRO A 344 -2.98 -4.97 9.31
C PRO A 344 -2.02 -5.02 10.51
N THR A 345 -1.41 -6.17 10.76
CA THR A 345 -0.51 -6.37 11.92
C THR A 345 0.80 -5.62 11.82
N LYS A 346 1.38 -5.43 10.62
CA LYS A 346 2.56 -4.57 10.43
C LYS A 346 2.23 -3.08 10.63
N LEU A 347 1.02 -2.64 10.30
CA LEU A 347 0.56 -1.29 10.64
C LEU A 347 0.49 -1.12 12.15
N LEU A 348 0.00 -2.11 12.90
CA LEU A 348 0.01 -2.08 14.36
C LEU A 348 1.44 -1.94 14.92
N LEU A 349 2.42 -2.69 14.39
CA LEU A 349 3.83 -2.53 14.78
C LEU A 349 4.35 -1.11 14.51
N PHE A 350 3.99 -0.53 13.37
CA PHE A 350 4.33 0.86 13.05
C PHE A 350 3.72 1.85 14.06
N LEU A 351 2.46 1.66 14.47
CA LEU A 351 1.86 2.48 15.51
C LEU A 351 2.58 2.35 16.86
N GLU A 352 3.03 1.15 17.21
CA GLU A 352 3.83 0.92 18.42
C GLU A 352 5.21 1.61 18.34
N ILE A 353 5.83 1.67 17.16
CA ILE A 353 7.06 2.44 16.92
C ILE A 353 6.81 3.93 17.12
N LEU A 354 5.74 4.48 16.54
CA LEU A 354 5.37 5.88 16.71
C LEU A 354 5.11 6.20 18.19
N LYS A 355 4.38 5.34 18.90
CA LYS A 355 4.13 5.48 20.34
C LYS A 355 5.44 5.50 21.16
N ASN A 356 6.33 4.57 20.90
CA ASN A 356 7.51 4.35 21.74
C ASN A 356 8.65 5.32 21.44
N TYR A 357 8.85 5.68 20.17
CA TYR A 357 10.00 6.46 19.73
C TYR A 357 9.65 7.88 19.26
N PHE A 358 8.39 8.17 18.96
CA PHE A 358 7.92 9.48 18.53
C PHE A 358 6.67 9.93 19.30
N PRO A 359 6.68 9.98 20.64
CA PRO A 359 5.45 10.16 21.44
C PRO A 359 4.68 11.46 21.17
N TYR A 360 5.33 12.47 20.57
CA TYR A 360 4.73 13.76 20.20
C TYR A 360 4.53 13.93 18.68
N HIS A 361 4.52 12.84 17.92
CA HIS A 361 4.27 12.90 16.47
C HIS A 361 2.87 13.42 16.16
N ARG A 362 2.74 14.05 14.99
CA ARG A 362 1.49 14.30 14.28
C ARG A 362 1.54 13.51 12.98
N LEU A 363 0.80 12.41 12.92
CA LEU A 363 0.72 11.54 11.76
C LEU A 363 -0.12 12.20 10.68
N LEU A 364 0.47 12.34 9.50
CA LEU A 364 -0.19 12.68 8.26
C LEU A 364 -0.04 11.49 7.32
N LEU A 365 -1.09 10.68 7.22
CA LEU A 365 -1.11 9.45 6.44
C LEU A 365 -2.12 9.56 5.31
N SER A 366 -1.76 9.10 4.12
CA SER A 366 -2.68 9.05 2.98
C SER A 366 -2.51 7.73 2.25
N ASP A 367 -3.61 7.04 2.01
CA ASP A 367 -3.60 5.74 1.35
C ASP A 367 -4.98 5.36 0.78
N PHE A 368 -5.02 4.30 -0.02
CA PHE A 368 -6.24 3.75 -0.59
C PHE A 368 -7.15 3.20 0.51
N TYR A 369 -8.43 3.58 0.52
CA TYR A 369 -9.42 2.96 1.41
C TYR A 369 -10.24 1.86 0.71
N THR A 370 -10.16 1.80 -0.62
CA THR A 370 -10.80 0.77 -1.44
C THR A 370 -9.98 0.50 -2.68
N LEU A 371 -9.90 -0.76 -3.07
CA LEU A 371 -9.18 -1.21 -4.25
C LEU A 371 -10.10 -2.07 -5.13
N PRO A 372 -10.09 -1.89 -6.46
CA PRO A 372 -10.74 -2.83 -7.37
C PRO A 372 -9.91 -4.12 -7.47
N ASP A 373 -10.53 -5.21 -7.91
CA ASP A 373 -9.83 -6.46 -8.29
C ASP A 373 -8.96 -7.08 -7.18
N THR A 374 -9.37 -6.95 -5.91
CA THR A 374 -8.73 -7.66 -4.80
C THR A 374 -8.89 -9.16 -4.94
N ILE A 375 -7.98 -9.92 -4.33
CA ILE A 375 -8.23 -11.34 -4.11
C ILE A 375 -9.44 -11.53 -3.18
N GLU A 376 -9.91 -12.76 -3.07
CA GLU A 376 -11.05 -13.11 -2.23
C GLU A 376 -10.73 -12.86 -0.74
N GLY A 377 -11.56 -12.06 -0.06
CA GLY A 377 -11.46 -11.81 1.39
C GLY A 377 -11.92 -10.43 1.83
N ILE A 378 -11.95 -10.20 3.14
CA ILE A 378 -12.13 -8.87 3.74
C ILE A 378 -10.78 -8.19 3.90
N ASP A 379 -10.74 -6.90 3.54
CA ASP A 379 -9.52 -6.06 3.54
C ASP A 379 -8.37 -6.74 2.75
N ALA A 380 -8.74 -7.51 1.73
CA ALA A 380 -7.83 -8.33 0.94
C ALA A 380 -6.96 -7.49 0.00
N PRO A 381 -5.73 -7.96 -0.32
CA PRO A 381 -4.83 -7.22 -1.17
C PRO A 381 -5.25 -7.29 -2.64
N VAL A 382 -4.82 -6.29 -3.40
CA VAL A 382 -4.58 -6.46 -4.83
C VAL A 382 -3.21 -7.11 -5.00
N VAL A 383 -3.16 -8.13 -5.85
CA VAL A 383 -1.91 -8.78 -6.25
C VAL A 383 -1.81 -8.61 -7.76
N GLN A 384 -0.76 -7.95 -8.24
CA GLN A 384 -0.64 -7.64 -9.66
C GLN A 384 0.79 -7.69 -10.16
N THR A 385 0.93 -7.89 -11.47
CA THR A 385 2.20 -7.71 -12.19
C THR A 385 1.93 -6.92 -13.46
N ARG A 386 2.96 -6.24 -13.99
CA ARG A 386 2.90 -5.73 -15.35
C ARG A 386 3.45 -6.77 -16.32
N PHE A 387 2.71 -7.02 -17.40
CA PHE A 387 3.08 -7.89 -18.49
C PHE A 387 2.67 -7.22 -19.81
N GLU A 388 3.63 -7.03 -20.72
CA GLU A 388 3.40 -6.37 -22.02
C GLU A 388 2.59 -5.06 -21.88
N ARG A 389 3.07 -4.16 -20.99
CA ARG A 389 2.48 -2.83 -20.72
C ARG A 389 1.08 -2.86 -20.09
N THR A 390 0.56 -4.04 -19.78
CA THR A 390 -0.75 -4.23 -19.17
C THR A 390 -0.59 -4.68 -17.72
N THR A 391 -1.36 -4.07 -16.82
CA THR A 391 -1.48 -4.52 -15.45
C THR A 391 -2.39 -5.76 -15.40
N VAL A 392 -1.86 -6.87 -14.88
CA VAL A 392 -2.56 -8.14 -14.79
C VAL A 392 -2.81 -8.46 -13.31
N PRO A 393 -4.07 -8.44 -12.85
CA PRO A 393 -4.41 -8.86 -11.50
C PRO A 393 -4.31 -10.39 -11.38
N CYS A 394 -3.94 -10.85 -10.20
CA CYS A 394 -3.79 -12.26 -9.86
C CYS A 394 -4.81 -12.66 -8.80
N SER A 395 -5.21 -13.93 -8.79
CA SER A 395 -6.24 -14.44 -7.87
C SER A 395 -5.69 -14.91 -6.52
N THR A 396 -4.38 -14.86 -6.29
CA THR A 396 -3.74 -15.31 -5.05
C THR A 396 -2.46 -14.54 -4.79
N TYR A 397 -2.11 -14.39 -3.51
CA TYR A 397 -0.82 -13.84 -3.06
C TYR A 397 0.30 -14.90 -3.06
N MET A 398 -0.04 -16.20 -3.10
CA MET A 398 0.89 -17.33 -3.08
C MET A 398 1.59 -17.55 -4.42
N LEU A 399 2.30 -16.52 -4.89
CA LEU A 399 3.00 -16.49 -6.17
C LEU A 399 4.50 -16.37 -5.97
N MET A 400 5.25 -16.52 -7.06
CA MET A 400 6.70 -16.44 -7.03
C MET A 400 7.16 -15.07 -6.47
N PRO A 401 7.89 -15.06 -5.34
CA PRO A 401 8.37 -13.86 -4.69
C PRO A 401 9.24 -12.99 -5.60
N GLY A 402 9.04 -11.67 -5.56
CA GLY A 402 9.81 -10.71 -6.33
C GLY A 402 9.25 -10.29 -7.67
N TYR A 403 8.10 -10.83 -8.08
CA TYR A 403 7.49 -10.54 -9.39
C TYR A 403 6.17 -9.79 -9.31
N PHE A 404 5.50 -9.86 -8.16
CA PHE A 404 4.17 -9.32 -7.99
C PHE A 404 4.20 -8.23 -6.93
N ASP A 405 3.53 -7.13 -7.24
CA ASP A 405 3.20 -6.09 -6.30
C ASP A 405 1.99 -6.53 -5.48
N ILE A 406 2.02 -6.23 -4.17
CA ILE A 406 0.99 -6.63 -3.20
C ILE A 406 0.73 -5.43 -2.31
N PHE A 407 -0.52 -4.96 -2.31
CA PHE A 407 -0.93 -3.80 -1.53
C PHE A 407 -2.40 -3.92 -1.11
N TYR A 408 -2.71 -3.35 0.05
CA TYR A 408 -3.95 -3.55 0.78
C TYR A 408 -4.75 -2.25 0.87
N PRO A 409 -6.10 -2.31 0.86
CA PRO A 409 -6.90 -1.17 1.25
C PRO A 409 -6.79 -0.92 2.76
N THR A 410 -6.74 0.35 3.16
CA THR A 410 -6.71 0.77 4.55
C THR A 410 -8.11 1.04 5.07
N ASN A 411 -8.48 0.35 6.17
CA ASN A 411 -9.69 0.67 6.93
C ASN A 411 -9.42 1.86 7.87
N PHE A 412 -9.60 3.08 7.37
CA PHE A 412 -9.26 4.31 8.10
C PHE A 412 -10.05 4.48 9.39
N GLU A 413 -11.31 4.05 9.41
CA GLU A 413 -12.18 4.13 10.57
C GLU A 413 -11.67 3.23 11.70
N LEU A 414 -11.34 1.97 11.40
CA LEU A 414 -10.73 1.07 12.38
C LEU A 414 -9.31 1.52 12.77
N LEU A 415 -8.53 2.02 11.82
CA LEU A 415 -7.21 2.59 12.09
C LEU A 415 -7.30 3.74 13.10
N LYS A 416 -8.28 4.63 12.99
CA LYS A 416 -8.51 5.71 13.96
C LYS A 416 -8.72 5.18 15.36
N ASP A 417 -9.61 4.21 15.53
CA ASP A 417 -9.93 3.65 16.85
C ASP A 417 -8.69 2.96 17.46
N ILE A 418 -7.98 2.15 16.67
CA ILE A 418 -6.75 1.47 17.12
C ILE A 418 -5.65 2.49 17.43
N TYR A 419 -5.44 3.49 16.59
CA TYR A 419 -4.47 4.55 16.81
C TYR A 419 -4.73 5.31 18.11
N GLN A 420 -6.00 5.63 18.40
CA GLN A 420 -6.39 6.31 19.63
C GLN A 420 -6.04 5.46 20.86
N ILE A 421 -6.33 4.15 20.83
CA ILE A 421 -5.98 3.22 21.92
C ILE A 421 -4.46 3.05 22.07
N VAL A 422 -3.72 2.95 20.96
CA VAL A 422 -2.28 2.65 21.00
C VAL A 422 -1.47 3.89 21.35
N CYS A 423 -1.67 4.97 20.60
CA CYS A 423 -0.84 6.17 20.62
C CYS A 423 -1.35 7.27 21.58
N ARG A 424 -2.65 7.28 21.90
CA ARG A 424 -3.30 8.40 22.62
C ARG A 424 -3.96 8.04 23.94
N ALA A 425 -3.88 6.79 24.40
CA ALA A 425 -4.57 6.31 25.62
C ALA A 425 -4.31 7.12 26.91
N ASN A 426 -3.18 7.83 27.02
CA ASN A 426 -2.79 8.58 28.22
C ASN A 426 -2.90 10.11 28.06
N GLN A 427 -3.43 10.61 26.94
CA GLN A 427 -3.62 12.05 26.72
C GLN A 427 -5.05 12.41 27.18
N ALA A 428 -5.15 13.28 28.18
CA ALA A 428 -6.41 13.61 28.85
C ALA A 428 -7.47 14.18 27.88
N THR A 429 -8.73 13.88 28.17
CA THR A 429 -9.96 14.11 27.41
C THR A 429 -10.25 15.56 26.95
N GLU A 430 -9.41 16.54 27.29
CA GLU A 430 -9.59 17.93 26.82
C GLU A 430 -8.92 18.18 25.44
N ASP A 431 -7.88 17.39 25.09
CA ASP A 431 -7.20 17.39 23.78
C ASP A 431 -7.65 16.23 22.87
N GLU A 432 -8.82 15.61 23.14
CA GLU A 432 -9.49 14.60 22.28
C GLU A 432 -9.91 15.11 20.87
N LYS A 433 -9.37 16.26 20.49
CA LYS A 433 -9.68 17.09 19.34
C LYS A 433 -8.43 17.12 18.44
N HIS A 434 -8.31 16.48 17.27
CA HIS A 434 -9.29 15.84 16.42
C HIS A 434 -8.52 14.90 15.46
N ILE A 435 -8.53 13.58 15.69
CA ILE A 435 -8.17 12.66 14.61
C ILE A 435 -9.22 12.82 13.51
N ARG A 436 -8.80 13.39 12.37
CA ARG A 436 -9.66 13.68 11.22
C ARG A 436 -9.35 12.69 10.11
N ILE A 437 -10.40 12.06 9.61
CA ILE A 437 -10.35 11.31 8.36
C ILE A 437 -11.04 12.19 7.32
N LEU A 438 -10.32 12.55 6.26
CA LEU A 438 -10.86 13.33 5.15
C LEU A 438 -10.76 12.51 3.88
N THR A 439 -11.74 12.63 3.00
CA THR A 439 -11.58 12.15 1.62
C THR A 439 -10.50 12.95 0.90
N HIS A 440 -9.91 12.36 -0.14
CA HIS A 440 -8.92 13.05 -0.98
C HIS A 440 -9.39 14.43 -1.46
N LYS A 441 -10.63 14.48 -1.96
CA LYS A 441 -11.26 15.72 -2.41
C LYS A 441 -11.41 16.75 -1.29
N GLU A 442 -11.94 16.37 -0.13
CA GLU A 442 -12.12 17.29 1.00
C GLU A 442 -10.81 17.88 1.51
N PHE A 443 -9.73 17.08 1.53
CA PHE A 443 -8.41 17.57 1.94
C PHE A 443 -7.90 18.61 0.93
N LEU A 444 -7.94 18.30 -0.37
CA LEU A 444 -7.42 19.17 -1.40
C LEU A 444 -8.24 20.44 -1.60
N GLU A 445 -9.57 20.39 -1.48
CA GLU A 445 -10.41 21.58 -1.54
C GLU A 445 -10.10 22.57 -0.41
N ARG A 446 -9.61 22.09 0.74
CA ARG A 446 -9.24 22.93 1.89
C ARG A 446 -7.85 23.51 1.78
N TYR A 447 -6.89 22.74 1.26
CA TYR A 447 -5.46 23.07 1.38
C TYR A 447 -4.75 23.27 0.05
N ALA A 448 -5.30 22.86 -1.09
CA ALA A 448 -4.66 23.01 -2.39
C ALA A 448 -5.14 24.26 -3.15
N ASP A 449 -4.29 24.81 -4.01
CA ASP A 449 -4.72 25.78 -5.03
C ASP A 449 -5.37 25.04 -6.21
N VAL A 450 -6.64 24.67 -6.03
CA VAL A 450 -7.42 23.93 -7.04
C VAL A 450 -7.56 24.69 -8.37
N THR A 451 -7.39 26.02 -8.37
CA THR A 451 -7.49 26.80 -9.62
C THR A 451 -6.41 26.42 -10.61
N ARG A 452 -5.23 26.01 -10.11
CA ARG A 452 -4.06 25.62 -10.92
C ARG A 452 -4.21 24.27 -11.59
N THR A 453 -5.12 23.44 -11.10
CA THR A 453 -5.43 22.12 -11.65
C THR A 453 -6.82 22.06 -12.27
N THR A 454 -7.47 23.21 -12.51
CA THR A 454 -8.79 23.28 -13.12
C THR A 454 -8.69 23.48 -14.64
N THR A 455 -9.38 22.65 -15.42
CA THR A 455 -9.42 22.72 -16.89
C THR A 455 -10.36 23.82 -17.37
N ARG A 456 -10.35 24.12 -18.68
CA ARG A 456 -11.24 25.13 -19.27
C ARG A 456 -12.73 24.78 -19.14
N SER A 457 -13.09 23.49 -19.06
CA SER A 457 -14.45 23.03 -18.80
C SER A 457 -14.86 23.13 -17.32
N ARG A 458 -13.99 23.63 -16.44
CA ARG A 458 -14.16 23.71 -14.98
C ARG A 458 -14.13 22.36 -14.26
N GLU A 459 -13.67 21.31 -14.92
CA GLU A 459 -13.33 20.04 -14.27
C GLU A 459 -11.97 20.15 -13.59
N ASN A 460 -11.75 19.41 -12.50
CA ASN A 460 -10.46 19.41 -11.79
C ASN A 460 -9.86 18.00 -11.72
N PRO A 461 -8.96 17.64 -12.65
CA PRO A 461 -8.28 16.35 -12.66
C PRO A 461 -7.70 15.94 -11.31
N MET A 462 -7.10 16.86 -10.54
CA MET A 462 -6.50 16.52 -9.24
C MET A 462 -7.53 16.08 -8.19
N LEU A 463 -8.74 16.67 -8.21
CA LEU A 463 -9.83 16.29 -7.30
C LEU A 463 -10.58 15.03 -7.76
N MET A 464 -10.59 14.76 -9.06
CA MET A 464 -11.31 13.64 -9.69
C MET A 464 -10.46 12.37 -9.77
N PHE A 465 -9.14 12.48 -9.74
CA PHE A 465 -8.24 11.32 -9.62
C PHE A 465 -8.07 10.92 -8.15
N TYR A 466 -7.85 9.63 -7.90
CA TYR A 466 -7.68 9.07 -6.56
C TYR A 466 -8.86 9.31 -5.60
N GLU A 467 -10.10 9.28 -6.10
CA GLU A 467 -11.30 9.36 -5.24
C GLU A 467 -11.35 8.23 -4.19
N ASN A 468 -10.63 7.13 -4.43
CA ASN A 468 -10.48 5.99 -3.53
C ASN A 468 -9.38 6.17 -2.46
N VAL A 469 -8.84 7.38 -2.29
CA VAL A 469 -7.84 7.72 -1.26
C VAL A 469 -8.46 8.55 -0.14
N LYS A 470 -7.97 8.33 1.09
CA LYS A 470 -8.30 9.13 2.28
C LYS A 470 -7.04 9.63 2.95
N PHE A 471 -7.21 10.72 3.71
CA PHE A 471 -6.22 11.33 4.57
C PHE A 471 -6.56 11.10 6.03
N PHE A 472 -5.57 10.70 6.81
CA PHE A 472 -5.59 10.58 8.26
C PHE A 472 -4.71 11.67 8.86
N LEU A 473 -5.31 12.54 9.68
CA LEU A 473 -4.65 13.66 10.35
C LEU A 473 -4.77 13.45 11.86
N SER A 474 -3.67 13.27 12.59
CA SER A 474 -3.67 13.03 14.04
C SER A 474 -3.41 14.27 14.89
#